data_AF-A0A1I2FJP3-F1
#
_entry.id   AF-A0A1I2FJP3-F1
#
_cell.length_a   1.000
_cell.length_b   1.000
_cell.length_c   1.000
_cell.angle_alpha   90.00
_cell.angle_beta   90.00
_cell.angle_gamma   90.00
#
_symmetry.space_group_name_H-M   'P 1'
#
loop_
_entity.id
_entity.type
_entity.pdbx_description
1 polymer ?
#
loop_
_entity_poly.entity_id
_entity_poly.type
_entity_poly.pdbx_seq_one_letter_code
_entity_poly.pdbx_strand_id
1 'polypeptide(L)'
;MKMRNLLLKNLTLAIYAIVFTTLFSACSGSSTQQAEQKQDSLSTTQTSMKDYIKEETKEEREARMQWWKDARFGMFIHWGLYAIPAGEHKGKVLEKGKIGEWIMNSLQIPVAEYEEYAKQFNPTKYDAKEWVRIAKEAGMKYIVITSKHHDGFSLWDSQVSNYDVMDASPYKKDILQALADECKAQGVTLCFYHSIMDWHHPDAQAPHYPEYNTDKKQNPNFNRYVEQYMKPQLKELVEKYDPAVLWFDGEWIPEWTEPQGKELYNFVRNLKPTIIINNRVGKGRKGMQGMNEYEDAAGDFGTPEQEILSGKSNGLPWESCMTMNDTWGYRKDDNNWKSAEMLVHNLADIAAKGGNYLLNVGPTAEGEIPKPSVERLAEMGKWLQVNGEAIYATKSLNNFKEGETIRYTQSADGQYVYAISLKWVGNQLNLKNITPKEGSEIKMLGVDTPLKWTYDATKGLTIEIPKDLQAEAKRPCKYAYTFKIEGTEKQ
;
A
#
# COMPACT_ATOMS: atom_id res chain seq x y z
N MET A 1 -32.78 44.74 27.91
CA MET A 1 -33.47 45.44 29.02
C MET A 1 -34.96 45.57 28.70
N LYS A 2 -35.82 44.73 29.28
CA LYS A 2 -37.26 44.95 29.51
C LYS A 2 -37.84 43.80 30.35
N MET A 3 -38.60 44.13 31.38
CA MET A 3 -39.38 43.20 32.23
C MET A 3 -40.71 42.89 31.53
N ARG A 4 -41.37 41.71 31.60
CA ARG A 4 -41.76 40.83 32.74
C ARG A 4 -42.89 41.44 33.59
N ASN A 5 -44.07 40.78 33.60
CA ASN A 5 -45.32 40.93 34.40
C ASN A 5 -46.58 40.80 33.47
N LEU A 6 -47.76 40.26 33.84
CA LEU A 6 -48.23 39.55 35.05
C LEU A 6 -49.50 38.65 34.80
N LEU A 7 -49.47 37.38 35.26
CA LEU A 7 -50.50 36.57 35.99
C LEU A 7 -52.04 36.46 35.67
N LEU A 8 -52.53 35.19 35.66
CA LEU A 8 -53.81 34.62 36.24
C LEU A 8 -55.17 34.89 35.49
N LYS A 9 -56.27 34.10 35.61
CA LYS A 9 -56.67 32.94 36.48
C LYS A 9 -57.87 32.08 35.92
N ASN A 10 -58.22 30.97 36.63
CA ASN A 10 -59.46 30.12 36.60
C ASN A 10 -59.61 29.12 35.42
N LEU A 11 -59.88 27.79 35.53
CA LEU A 11 -60.00 26.76 36.60
C LEU A 11 -61.37 26.48 37.31
N THR A 12 -62.05 25.38 36.91
CA THR A 12 -63.04 24.46 37.62
C THR A 12 -63.58 23.42 36.60
N LEU A 13 -63.74 22.09 36.76
CA LEU A 13 -63.46 21.05 37.79
C LEU A 13 -64.56 20.69 38.83
N ALA A 14 -65.39 19.64 38.56
CA ALA A 14 -66.17 18.79 39.51
C ALA A 14 -66.95 17.62 38.78
N ILE A 15 -67.68 16.72 39.48
CA ILE A 15 -67.34 15.32 39.92
C ILE A 15 -68.67 14.51 40.16
N TYR A 16 -68.58 13.20 40.53
CA TYR A 16 -69.63 12.21 40.97
C TYR A 16 -70.39 11.43 39.87
N ALA A 17 -70.56 10.09 39.86
CA ALA A 17 -70.35 8.93 40.75
C ALA A 17 -71.55 8.45 41.64
N ILE A 18 -72.02 7.20 41.39
CA ILE A 18 -72.99 6.41 42.19
C ILE A 18 -72.58 4.92 42.15
N VAL A 19 -72.96 4.13 43.17
CA VAL A 19 -72.66 2.70 43.39
C VAL A 19 -73.95 1.94 43.76
N PHE A 20 -74.14 0.68 43.34
CA PHE A 20 -74.71 -0.41 44.17
C PHE A 20 -74.54 -1.81 43.54
N THR A 21 -74.75 -2.87 44.34
CA THR A 21 -74.38 -4.28 44.09
C THR A 21 -75.55 -5.28 44.02
N THR A 22 -75.40 -6.37 43.26
CA THR A 22 -76.09 -7.67 43.51
C THR A 22 -75.28 -8.86 42.96
N LEU A 23 -75.59 -10.09 43.39
CA LEU A 23 -74.78 -11.31 43.19
C LEU A 23 -75.31 -12.29 42.13
N PHE A 24 -74.42 -13.23 41.76
CA PHE A 24 -74.60 -14.69 41.60
C PHE A 24 -74.41 -15.37 40.22
N SER A 25 -73.54 -16.38 40.27
CA SER A 25 -73.40 -17.59 39.42
C SER A 25 -73.03 -17.53 37.93
N ALA A 26 -71.82 -18.06 37.69
CA ALA A 26 -71.53 -19.13 36.74
C ALA A 26 -71.75 -18.92 35.23
N CYS A 27 -70.64 -18.67 34.53
CA CYS A 27 -70.32 -19.46 33.33
C CYS A 27 -68.78 -19.62 33.24
N SER A 28 -68.31 -20.84 32.96
CA SER A 28 -66.87 -21.17 32.93
C SER A 28 -66.30 -21.07 31.51
N GLY A 29 -65.23 -20.29 31.30
CA GLY A 29 -64.43 -20.40 30.08
C GLY A 29 -63.55 -19.19 29.71
N SER A 30 -62.23 -19.41 29.71
CA SER A 30 -61.20 -18.62 28.99
C SER A 30 -60.85 -17.20 29.48
N SER A 31 -59.76 -16.68 28.91
CA SER A 31 -59.19 -15.31 28.98
C SER A 31 -58.80 -14.70 30.34
N THR A 32 -57.62 -15.08 30.86
CA THR A 32 -56.75 -14.17 31.67
C THR A 32 -55.27 -14.48 31.48
N GLN A 33 -54.69 -14.11 30.32
CA GLN A 33 -53.25 -13.85 30.15
C GLN A 33 -52.98 -13.12 28.81
N GLN A 34 -53.34 -11.82 28.76
CA GLN A 34 -52.92 -10.89 27.70
C GLN A 34 -52.54 -9.55 28.35
N ALA A 35 -51.34 -9.51 28.95
CA ALA A 35 -50.75 -8.30 29.52
C ALA A 35 -49.20 -8.29 29.39
N GLU A 36 -48.62 -9.20 28.62
CA GLU A 36 -47.18 -9.29 28.36
C GLU A 36 -46.95 -9.87 26.94
N GLN A 37 -45.96 -9.33 26.22
CA GLN A 37 -45.65 -9.47 24.78
C GLN A 37 -46.29 -8.48 23.81
N LYS A 38 -45.73 -7.26 23.79
CA LYS A 38 -45.60 -6.48 22.54
C LYS A 38 -44.31 -5.65 22.53
N GLN A 39 -43.20 -6.34 22.29
CA GLN A 39 -41.92 -5.72 21.95
C GLN A 39 -41.49 -6.34 20.61
N ASP A 40 -41.24 -5.50 19.60
CA ASP A 40 -41.08 -5.97 18.23
C ASP A 40 -39.85 -6.86 18.05
N SER A 41 -40.04 -7.99 17.36
CA SER A 41 -38.97 -8.89 16.95
C SER A 41 -38.22 -8.29 15.75
N LEU A 42 -37.46 -7.22 15.99
CA LEU A 42 -36.37 -6.80 15.10
C LEU A 42 -35.26 -7.86 15.15
N SER A 43 -35.50 -8.96 14.44
CA SER A 43 -34.52 -9.99 14.16
C SER A 43 -33.44 -9.40 13.26
N THR A 44 -32.45 -8.74 13.86
CA THR A 44 -31.17 -8.45 13.20
C THR A 44 -30.54 -9.78 12.81
N THR A 45 -30.69 -10.17 11.55
CA THR A 45 -29.99 -11.31 10.97
C THR A 45 -28.50 -10.97 11.00
N GLN A 46 -27.82 -11.41 12.05
CA GLN A 46 -26.43 -11.11 12.29
C GLN A 46 -25.59 -11.98 11.37
N THR A 47 -25.49 -11.58 10.10
CA THR A 47 -24.68 -12.26 9.09
C THR A 47 -23.25 -12.35 9.61
N SER A 48 -22.78 -13.58 9.84
CA SER A 48 -21.41 -13.84 10.25
C SER A 48 -20.45 -13.30 9.19
N MET A 49 -19.39 -12.61 9.63
CA MET A 49 -18.32 -12.15 8.73
C MET A 49 -17.73 -13.34 7.98
N LYS A 50 -17.56 -13.22 6.65
CA LYS A 50 -16.91 -14.25 5.83
C LYS A 50 -15.44 -14.37 6.24
N ASP A 51 -14.96 -15.58 6.47
CA ASP A 51 -13.55 -15.88 6.71
C ASP A 51 -12.82 -16.00 5.37
N TYR A 52 -12.39 -14.86 4.82
CA TYR A 52 -11.70 -14.76 3.54
C TYR A 52 -10.33 -15.46 3.49
N ILE A 53 -9.84 -16.03 4.60
CA ILE A 53 -8.65 -16.89 4.63
C ILE A 53 -9.01 -18.33 4.24
N LYS A 54 -10.26 -18.77 4.54
CA LYS A 54 -10.74 -20.14 4.30
C LYS A 54 -11.79 -20.25 3.19
N GLU A 55 -12.56 -19.19 2.97
CA GLU A 55 -13.74 -19.17 2.10
C GLU A 55 -13.54 -18.40 0.78
N GLU A 56 -12.37 -17.78 0.56
CA GLU A 56 -12.03 -17.23 -0.75
C GLU A 56 -11.52 -18.34 -1.68
N THR A 57 -12.13 -18.55 -2.85
CA THR A 57 -11.61 -19.53 -3.80
C THR A 57 -10.35 -19.03 -4.50
N LYS A 58 -9.56 -19.95 -5.08
CA LYS A 58 -8.38 -19.59 -5.86
C LYS A 58 -8.74 -18.67 -7.03
N GLU A 59 -9.90 -18.89 -7.65
CA GLU A 59 -10.43 -18.14 -8.78
C GLU A 59 -10.92 -16.75 -8.37
N GLU A 60 -11.61 -16.63 -7.22
CA GLU A 60 -11.98 -15.34 -6.61
C GLU A 60 -10.72 -14.50 -6.32
N ARG A 61 -9.70 -15.12 -5.69
CA ARG A 61 -8.41 -14.50 -5.36
C ARG A 61 -7.63 -14.09 -6.61
N GLU A 62 -7.56 -14.97 -7.62
CA GLU A 62 -6.83 -14.73 -8.86
C GLU A 62 -7.41 -13.55 -9.65
N ALA A 63 -8.74 -13.44 -9.69
CA ALA A 63 -9.45 -12.32 -10.31
C ALA A 63 -9.27 -11.01 -9.52
N ARG A 64 -9.42 -11.03 -8.18
CA ARG A 64 -9.21 -9.86 -7.31
C ARG A 64 -7.79 -9.30 -7.41
N MET A 65 -6.79 -10.19 -7.45
CA MET A 65 -5.38 -9.82 -7.58
C MET A 65 -4.96 -9.42 -8.99
N GLN A 66 -5.82 -9.56 -10.02
CA GLN A 66 -5.40 -9.47 -11.41
C GLN A 66 -4.82 -8.10 -11.78
N TRP A 67 -5.56 -7.02 -11.51
CA TRP A 67 -5.11 -5.65 -11.79
C TRP A 67 -3.76 -5.32 -11.12
N TRP A 68 -3.52 -5.88 -9.92
CA TRP A 68 -2.33 -5.63 -9.13
C TRP A 68 -1.11 -6.38 -9.68
N LYS A 69 -1.28 -7.64 -10.09
CA LYS A 69 -0.22 -8.39 -10.81
C LYS A 69 0.13 -7.74 -12.15
N ASP A 70 -0.85 -7.12 -12.82
CA ASP A 70 -0.63 -6.43 -14.08
C ASP A 70 0.03 -5.05 -13.90
N ALA A 71 -0.19 -4.41 -12.75
CA ALA A 71 0.28 -3.06 -12.43
C ALA A 71 1.81 -2.93 -12.36
N ARG A 72 2.50 -3.92 -11.76
CA ARG A 72 3.97 -4.11 -11.72
C ARG A 72 4.84 -3.02 -11.08
N PHE A 73 4.43 -1.75 -11.09
CA PHE A 73 5.20 -0.62 -10.61
C PHE A 73 4.30 0.43 -9.94
N GLY A 74 4.64 0.80 -8.70
CA GLY A 74 3.89 1.77 -7.89
C GLY A 74 4.80 2.72 -7.12
N MET A 75 4.25 3.87 -6.72
CA MET A 75 4.93 4.83 -5.84
C MET A 75 4.64 4.50 -4.38
N PHE A 76 5.67 4.44 -3.54
CA PHE A 76 5.51 4.58 -2.08
C PHE A 76 5.71 6.05 -1.71
N ILE A 77 4.92 6.58 -0.78
CA ILE A 77 5.11 7.91 -0.20
C ILE A 77 5.14 7.80 1.31
N HIS A 78 6.31 8.02 1.92
CA HIS A 78 6.45 8.18 3.36
C HIS A 78 6.48 9.67 3.71
N TRP A 79 5.38 10.16 4.26
CA TRP A 79 5.21 11.55 4.67
C TRP A 79 4.47 11.66 6.01
N GLY A 80 4.86 12.65 6.81
CA GLY A 80 4.43 12.83 8.19
C GLY A 80 5.32 13.84 8.91
N LEU A 81 5.14 13.97 10.23
CA LEU A 81 5.77 15.03 11.03
C LEU A 81 7.31 14.95 11.03
N TYR A 82 7.87 13.75 10.88
CA TYR A 82 9.30 13.49 10.77
C TYR A 82 9.99 14.23 9.59
N ALA A 83 9.23 14.66 8.58
CA ALA A 83 9.75 15.49 7.49
C ALA A 83 10.15 16.92 7.94
N ILE A 84 9.70 17.39 9.11
CA ILE A 84 10.05 18.71 9.69
C ILE A 84 11.46 18.71 10.31
N PRO A 85 11.80 17.82 11.27
CA PRO A 85 13.18 17.72 11.75
C PRO A 85 14.14 17.17 10.69
N ALA A 86 13.63 16.38 9.73
CA ALA A 86 14.37 15.86 8.58
C ALA A 86 15.72 15.21 8.95
N GLY A 87 15.76 14.48 10.08
CA GLY A 87 16.96 13.83 10.61
C GLY A 87 17.73 14.58 11.69
N GLU A 88 17.28 15.75 12.17
CA GLU A 88 17.90 16.45 13.31
C GLU A 88 16.86 17.03 14.28
N HIS A 89 17.09 16.85 15.58
CA HIS A 89 16.24 17.38 16.64
C HIS A 89 17.09 18.02 17.75
N LYS A 90 16.86 19.31 18.03
CA LYS A 90 17.58 20.12 19.05
C LYS A 90 19.13 19.95 19.00
N GLY A 91 19.71 19.96 17.80
CA GLY A 91 21.17 19.78 17.60
C GLY A 91 21.67 18.34 17.69
N LYS A 92 20.81 17.35 17.99
CA LYS A 92 21.11 15.92 17.83
C LYS A 92 20.76 15.51 16.40
N VAL A 93 21.77 15.15 15.60
CA VAL A 93 21.59 14.56 14.27
C VAL A 93 21.41 13.05 14.40
N LEU A 94 20.56 12.44 13.57
CA LEU A 94 20.47 10.99 13.44
C LEU A 94 21.80 10.37 13.01
N GLU A 95 22.20 9.28 13.66
CA GLU A 95 23.37 8.51 13.26
C GLU A 95 23.25 8.04 11.80
N LYS A 96 24.40 7.80 11.15
CA LYS A 96 24.41 7.27 9.78
C LYS A 96 23.80 5.86 9.77
N GLY A 97 22.86 5.62 8.85
CA GLY A 97 22.11 4.36 8.79
C GLY A 97 20.89 4.29 9.71
N LYS A 98 20.56 5.37 10.45
CA LYS A 98 19.23 5.53 11.06
C LYS A 98 18.28 6.19 10.06
N ILE A 99 17.05 5.67 10.01
CA ILE A 99 16.04 6.07 9.03
C ILE A 99 15.27 7.31 9.50
N GLY A 100 14.86 8.18 8.57
CA GLY A 100 14.39 9.55 8.88
C GLY A 100 13.07 9.58 9.66
N GLU A 101 12.12 8.75 9.25
CA GLU A 101 10.82 8.55 9.87
C GLU A 101 10.88 7.86 11.24
N TRP A 102 12.02 7.26 11.58
CA TRP A 102 12.30 6.66 12.89
C TRP A 102 12.88 7.66 13.91
N ILE A 103 12.87 8.97 13.63
CA ILE A 103 13.54 9.97 14.47
C ILE A 103 13.00 10.06 15.91
N MET A 104 11.68 9.92 16.10
CA MET A 104 11.04 9.96 17.44
C MET A 104 11.62 8.90 18.37
N ASN A 105 11.68 7.64 17.91
CA ASN A 105 12.30 6.54 18.65
C ASN A 105 13.83 6.65 18.70
N SER A 106 14.48 6.99 17.59
CA SER A 106 15.95 6.95 17.47
C SER A 106 16.67 8.05 18.26
N LEU A 107 16.04 9.21 18.47
CA LEU A 107 16.57 10.30 19.31
C LEU A 107 15.87 10.40 20.67
N GLN A 108 14.99 9.45 20.99
CA GLN A 108 14.23 9.36 22.24
C GLN A 108 13.44 10.64 22.55
N ILE A 109 12.69 11.13 21.56
CA ILE A 109 11.90 12.36 21.66
C ILE A 109 10.60 12.05 22.43
N PRO A 110 10.32 12.72 23.57
CA PRO A 110 9.05 12.54 24.30
C PRO A 110 7.82 12.89 23.44
N VAL A 111 6.68 12.25 23.70
CA VAL A 111 5.43 12.47 22.94
C VAL A 111 5.06 13.95 22.89
N ALA A 112 4.93 14.60 24.06
CA ALA A 112 4.59 16.02 24.18
C ALA A 112 5.63 16.99 23.59
N GLU A 113 6.83 16.52 23.26
CA GLU A 113 7.84 17.30 22.54
C GLU A 113 7.79 17.06 21.03
N TYR A 114 7.40 15.86 20.59
CA TYR A 114 7.16 15.53 19.19
C TYR A 114 5.84 16.15 18.66
N GLU A 115 4.82 16.28 19.52
CA GLU A 115 3.56 16.99 19.22
C GLU A 115 3.76 18.45 18.77
N GLU A 116 4.86 19.10 19.17
CA GLU A 116 5.19 20.45 18.70
C GLU A 116 5.49 20.49 17.19
N TYR A 117 5.80 19.37 16.54
CA TYR A 117 5.93 19.30 15.08
C TYR A 117 4.57 19.36 14.37
N ALA A 118 3.48 18.85 14.96
CA ALA A 118 2.14 18.95 14.37
C ALA A 118 1.76 20.42 14.17
N LYS A 119 2.04 21.26 15.19
CA LYS A 119 1.80 22.71 15.17
C LYS A 119 2.65 23.47 14.14
N GLN A 120 3.69 22.84 13.60
CA GLN A 120 4.56 23.38 12.54
C GLN A 120 4.23 22.83 11.15
N PHE A 121 3.43 21.75 11.06
CA PHE A 121 3.13 21.07 9.79
C PHE A 121 2.18 21.88 8.92
N ASN A 122 2.75 22.71 8.03
CA ASN A 122 2.03 23.55 7.09
C ASN A 122 2.56 23.37 5.66
N PRO A 123 2.21 22.27 4.97
CA PRO A 123 2.71 21.97 3.63
C PRO A 123 2.08 22.87 2.54
N THR A 124 2.50 24.13 2.52
CA THR A 124 2.02 25.18 1.60
C THR A 124 2.34 24.93 0.13
N LYS A 125 3.20 23.95 -0.19
CA LYS A 125 3.56 23.53 -1.55
C LYS A 125 3.04 22.13 -1.92
N TYR A 126 2.29 21.47 -1.04
CA TYR A 126 1.64 20.20 -1.39
C TYR A 126 0.65 20.41 -2.52
N ASP A 127 0.85 19.67 -3.62
CA ASP A 127 -0.07 19.59 -4.74
C ASP A 127 -0.23 18.11 -5.14
N ALA A 128 -1.41 17.56 -4.84
CA ALA A 128 -1.81 16.23 -5.25
C ALA A 128 -1.65 16.01 -6.76
N LYS A 129 -1.92 17.03 -7.58
CA LYS A 129 -1.84 16.96 -9.04
C LYS A 129 -0.43 16.78 -9.53
N GLU A 130 0.52 17.46 -8.92
CA GLU A 130 1.94 17.29 -9.21
C GLU A 130 2.42 15.89 -8.77
N TRP A 131 2.03 15.42 -7.59
CA TRP A 131 2.40 14.09 -7.10
C TRP A 131 1.87 12.97 -8.00
N VAL A 132 0.58 13.01 -8.36
CA VAL A 132 -0.03 12.02 -9.27
C VAL A 132 0.52 12.13 -10.69
N ARG A 133 0.82 13.35 -11.18
CA ARG A 133 1.49 13.56 -12.46
C ARG A 133 2.89 12.91 -12.49
N ILE A 134 3.70 13.11 -11.43
CA ILE A 134 5.04 12.52 -11.32
C ILE A 134 4.95 10.98 -11.34
N ALA A 135 4.03 10.38 -10.58
CA ALA A 135 3.82 8.93 -10.58
C ALA A 135 3.41 8.41 -11.98
N LYS A 136 2.45 9.10 -12.62
CA LYS A 136 1.92 8.73 -13.93
C LYS A 136 2.95 8.86 -15.07
N GLU A 137 3.77 9.92 -15.06
CA GLU A 137 4.86 10.11 -16.02
C GLU A 137 6.01 9.11 -15.81
N ALA A 138 6.24 8.66 -14.58
CA ALA A 138 7.13 7.55 -14.27
C ALA A 138 6.60 6.18 -14.75
N GLY A 139 5.33 6.12 -15.20
CA GLY A 139 4.65 4.89 -15.60
C GLY A 139 4.08 4.07 -14.44
N MET A 140 4.14 4.56 -13.20
CA MET A 140 3.55 3.89 -12.04
C MET A 140 2.02 3.81 -12.19
N LYS A 141 1.42 2.72 -11.73
CA LYS A 141 -0.02 2.45 -11.87
C LYS A 141 -0.81 2.67 -10.58
N TYR A 142 -0.12 2.76 -9.44
CA TYR A 142 -0.71 2.96 -8.13
C TYR A 142 0.20 3.77 -7.22
N ILE A 143 -0.37 4.39 -6.19
CA ILE A 143 0.32 5.15 -5.15
C ILE A 143 -0.09 4.58 -3.79
N VAL A 144 0.88 4.17 -2.98
CA VAL A 144 0.72 3.81 -1.56
C VAL A 144 1.26 4.98 -0.72
N ILE A 145 0.39 5.70 -0.01
CA ILE A 145 0.81 6.77 0.92
C ILE A 145 0.64 6.32 2.38
N THR A 146 1.56 6.73 3.26
CA THR A 146 1.42 6.59 4.72
C THR A 146 0.21 7.38 5.22
N SER A 147 -0.93 6.71 5.45
CA SER A 147 -2.11 7.34 6.06
C SER A 147 -1.81 7.78 7.50
N LYS A 148 -1.17 6.87 8.26
CA LYS A 148 -0.59 7.06 9.58
C LYS A 148 0.70 6.23 9.66
N HIS A 149 1.79 6.82 10.14
CA HIS A 149 3.06 6.12 10.40
C HIS A 149 3.19 5.76 11.89
N HIS A 150 4.30 5.13 12.29
CA HIS A 150 4.58 4.77 13.69
C HIS A 150 4.48 5.93 14.69
N ASP A 151 4.64 7.18 14.24
CA ASP A 151 4.56 8.37 15.08
C ASP A 151 3.11 8.81 15.39
N GLY A 152 2.10 8.06 14.93
CA GLY A 152 0.68 8.21 15.27
C GLY A 152 -0.06 9.33 14.54
N PHE A 153 0.65 10.22 13.84
CA PHE A 153 0.05 11.37 13.16
C PHE A 153 -0.71 10.94 11.89
N SER A 154 -1.98 11.36 11.80
CA SER A 154 -2.88 10.95 10.72
C SER A 154 -3.00 12.04 9.64
N LEU A 155 -2.84 11.67 8.36
CA LEU A 155 -2.88 12.61 7.22
C LEU A 155 -4.30 12.97 6.72
N TRP A 156 -5.34 12.67 7.49
CA TRP A 156 -6.73 12.92 7.12
C TRP A 156 -7.57 13.44 8.29
N ASP A 157 -8.82 13.80 8.02
CA ASP A 157 -9.83 14.22 9.02
C ASP A 157 -10.39 12.98 9.76
N SER A 158 -9.81 12.60 10.90
CA SER A 158 -10.11 11.36 11.63
C SER A 158 -11.02 11.60 12.83
N GLN A 159 -12.24 11.06 12.79
CA GLN A 159 -13.27 11.31 13.80
C GLN A 159 -13.01 10.57 15.13
N VAL A 160 -11.92 9.82 15.23
CA VAL A 160 -11.45 9.13 16.44
C VAL A 160 -10.13 9.67 16.98
N SER A 161 -9.53 10.70 16.37
CA SER A 161 -8.27 11.28 16.85
C SER A 161 -8.08 12.75 16.49
N ASN A 162 -7.87 13.59 17.50
CA ASN A 162 -7.46 14.98 17.31
C ASN A 162 -5.97 15.11 16.91
N TYR A 163 -5.21 14.01 16.81
CA TYR A 163 -3.79 14.02 16.44
C TYR A 163 -3.58 13.80 14.93
N ASP A 164 -4.18 14.70 14.16
CA ASP A 164 -4.23 14.63 12.71
C ASP A 164 -3.95 15.99 12.03
N VAL A 165 -4.00 16.01 10.70
CA VAL A 165 -3.79 17.21 9.89
C VAL A 165 -4.89 18.27 10.06
N MET A 166 -6.11 17.89 10.45
CA MET A 166 -7.25 18.79 10.61
C MET A 166 -7.30 19.44 11.99
N ASP A 167 -6.90 18.77 13.06
CA ASP A 167 -6.98 19.27 14.44
C ASP A 167 -5.62 19.70 14.99
N ALA A 168 -4.58 18.88 14.91
CA ALA A 168 -3.28 19.19 15.50
C ALA A 168 -2.40 20.11 14.64
N SER A 169 -2.65 20.19 13.32
CA SER A 169 -1.84 21.01 12.40
C SER A 169 -2.45 22.38 12.04
N PRO A 170 -1.64 23.37 11.63
CA PRO A 170 -2.10 24.63 11.04
C PRO A 170 -2.56 24.50 9.57
N TYR A 171 -2.37 23.35 8.91
CA TYR A 171 -2.71 23.17 7.48
C TYR A 171 -4.22 23.15 7.21
N LYS A 172 -4.99 22.54 8.12
CA LYS A 172 -6.47 22.50 8.12
C LYS A 172 -7.11 22.05 6.80
N LYS A 173 -6.51 21.03 6.15
CA LYS A 173 -7.06 20.35 4.96
C LYS A 173 -6.71 18.87 4.98
N ASP A 174 -7.63 18.05 4.49
CA ASP A 174 -7.47 16.60 4.33
C ASP A 174 -6.54 16.29 3.13
N ILE A 175 -5.37 15.70 3.41
CA ILE A 175 -4.36 15.35 2.39
C ILE A 175 -4.79 14.10 1.63
N LEU A 176 -5.38 13.11 2.31
CA LEU A 176 -5.79 11.86 1.67
C LEU A 176 -6.98 12.07 0.73
N GLN A 177 -7.91 12.99 1.04
CA GLN A 177 -8.99 13.36 0.12
C GLN A 177 -8.45 13.99 -1.15
N ALA A 178 -7.53 14.96 -1.04
CA ALA A 178 -6.94 15.64 -2.18
C ALA A 178 -6.18 14.66 -3.10
N LEU A 179 -5.45 13.70 -2.52
CA LEU A 179 -4.79 12.65 -3.28
C LEU A 179 -5.79 11.66 -3.91
N ALA A 180 -6.85 11.28 -3.21
CA ALA A 180 -7.88 10.36 -3.69
C ALA A 180 -8.62 10.90 -4.92
N ASP A 181 -9.07 12.16 -4.84
CA ASP A 181 -9.79 12.82 -5.92
C ASP A 181 -8.93 12.94 -7.19
N GLU A 182 -7.64 13.24 -7.04
CA GLU A 182 -6.71 13.41 -8.16
C GLU A 182 -6.19 12.08 -8.73
N CYS A 183 -5.94 11.07 -7.89
CA CYS A 183 -5.70 9.68 -8.34
C CYS A 183 -6.85 9.21 -9.24
N LYS A 184 -8.08 9.44 -8.81
CA LYS A 184 -9.31 9.15 -9.57
C LYS A 184 -9.42 9.99 -10.85
N ALA A 185 -9.06 11.27 -10.81
CA ALA A 185 -9.10 12.16 -11.98
C ALA A 185 -8.05 11.78 -13.05
N GLN A 186 -6.87 11.32 -12.66
CA GLN A 186 -5.80 10.95 -13.59
C GLN A 186 -5.78 9.46 -13.97
N GLY A 187 -6.50 8.58 -13.28
CA GLY A 187 -6.50 7.15 -13.53
C GLY A 187 -5.27 6.43 -12.95
N VAL A 188 -4.88 6.79 -11.73
CA VAL A 188 -3.85 6.11 -10.93
C VAL A 188 -4.53 5.50 -9.71
N THR A 189 -4.27 4.23 -9.40
CA THR A 189 -4.98 3.55 -8.30
C THR A 189 -4.48 4.03 -6.93
N LEU A 190 -5.40 4.47 -6.07
CA LEU A 190 -5.11 4.87 -4.69
C LEU A 190 -4.96 3.65 -3.77
N CYS A 191 -3.92 3.65 -2.95
CA CYS A 191 -3.64 2.68 -1.90
C CYS A 191 -3.12 3.41 -0.65
N PHE A 192 -3.25 2.78 0.52
CA PHE A 192 -2.72 3.33 1.77
C PHE A 192 -1.79 2.35 2.47
N TYR A 193 -0.73 2.89 3.08
CA TYR A 193 -0.03 2.27 4.19
C TYR A 193 -0.71 2.68 5.50
N HIS A 194 -0.74 1.79 6.49
CA HIS A 194 -1.18 2.12 7.85
C HIS A 194 -0.41 1.30 8.88
N SER A 195 0.22 1.97 9.85
CA SER A 195 0.95 1.24 10.89
C SER A 195 0.06 0.75 12.04
N ILE A 196 0.29 -0.50 12.44
CA ILE A 196 -0.30 -1.16 13.61
C ILE A 196 0.33 -0.58 14.89
N MET A 197 1.65 -0.38 14.89
CA MET A 197 2.40 0.24 15.98
C MET A 197 2.14 1.75 16.04
N ASP A 198 2.01 2.29 17.25
CA ASP A 198 1.70 3.71 17.46
C ASP A 198 2.46 4.25 18.70
N TRP A 199 3.39 5.16 18.48
CA TRP A 199 4.26 5.77 19.51
C TRP A 199 3.61 6.96 20.22
N HIS A 200 2.44 7.43 19.75
CA HIS A 200 1.69 8.55 20.33
C HIS A 200 0.56 8.08 21.25
N HIS A 201 -0.19 7.06 20.83
CA HIS A 201 -1.41 6.66 21.53
C HIS A 201 -1.13 6.01 22.91
N PRO A 202 -1.79 6.44 24.01
CA PRO A 202 -1.49 6.00 25.38
C PRO A 202 -1.80 4.52 25.66
N ASP A 203 -2.67 3.91 24.85
CA ASP A 203 -2.95 2.47 24.91
C ASP A 203 -2.08 1.64 23.94
N ALA A 204 -1.22 2.30 23.16
CA ALA A 204 -0.23 1.68 22.29
C ALA A 204 1.17 1.80 22.91
N GLN A 205 2.21 2.09 22.12
CA GLN A 205 3.60 2.08 22.57
C GLN A 205 4.04 3.39 23.26
N ALA A 206 3.19 4.41 23.39
CA ALA A 206 3.57 5.68 24.04
C ALA A 206 4.12 5.53 25.48
N PRO A 207 3.58 4.66 26.36
CA PRO A 207 4.15 4.40 27.69
C PRO A 207 5.51 3.68 27.67
N HIS A 208 5.99 3.25 26.49
CA HIS A 208 7.28 2.56 26.35
C HIS A 208 8.48 3.52 26.29
N TYR A 209 8.26 4.84 26.23
CA TYR A 209 9.32 5.86 26.36
C TYR A 209 10.36 5.51 27.45
N PRO A 210 11.68 5.68 27.20
CA PRO A 210 12.31 6.20 25.98
C PRO A 210 12.50 5.16 24.85
N GLU A 211 12.09 3.90 25.03
CA GLU A 211 12.24 2.81 24.07
C GLU A 211 10.88 2.46 23.44
N TYR A 212 10.36 3.29 22.54
CA TYR A 212 9.03 3.08 21.94
C TYR A 212 8.92 1.74 21.20
N ASN A 213 9.91 1.42 20.36
CA ASN A 213 10.04 0.11 19.74
C ASN A 213 10.94 -0.81 20.60
N THR A 214 10.33 -1.63 21.46
CA THR A 214 11.02 -2.55 22.37
C THR A 214 10.23 -3.84 22.56
N ASP A 215 10.94 -4.96 22.73
CA ASP A 215 10.40 -6.29 23.01
C ASP A 215 10.16 -6.54 24.52
N LYS A 216 10.75 -5.70 25.38
CA LYS A 216 10.77 -5.84 26.85
C LYS A 216 9.54 -5.28 27.57
N LYS A 217 8.66 -4.59 26.85
CA LYS A 217 7.46 -3.93 27.38
C LYS A 217 6.24 -4.34 26.55
N GLN A 218 5.08 -4.40 27.19
CA GLN A 218 3.79 -4.64 26.56
C GLN A 218 2.75 -3.74 27.22
N ASN A 219 1.93 -3.05 26.43
CA ASN A 219 0.80 -2.31 26.98
C ASN A 219 -0.42 -3.23 27.16
N PRO A 220 -0.91 -3.48 28.40
CA PRO A 220 -2.10 -4.31 28.61
C PRO A 220 -3.38 -3.70 28.01
N ASN A 221 -3.38 -2.41 27.68
CA ASN A 221 -4.48 -1.75 27.00
C ASN A 221 -4.44 -1.90 25.47
N PHE A 222 -3.45 -2.58 24.86
CA PHE A 222 -3.26 -2.60 23.40
C PHE A 222 -4.52 -3.03 22.63
N ASN A 223 -5.27 -4.01 23.15
CA ASN A 223 -6.52 -4.42 22.50
C ASN A 223 -7.61 -3.34 22.53
N ARG A 224 -7.56 -2.37 23.46
CA ARG A 224 -8.47 -1.20 23.44
C ARG A 224 -8.11 -0.26 22.28
N TYR A 225 -6.81 -0.01 22.04
CA TYR A 225 -6.36 0.71 20.85
C TYR A 225 -6.78 -0.01 19.56
N VAL A 226 -6.64 -1.33 19.47
CA VAL A 226 -7.08 -2.12 18.30
C VAL A 226 -8.57 -1.94 18.01
N GLU A 227 -9.45 -2.15 19.01
CA GLU A 227 -10.90 -2.10 18.81
C GLU A 227 -11.49 -0.68 18.72
N GLN A 228 -10.96 0.27 19.48
CA GLN A 228 -11.58 1.59 19.69
C GLN A 228 -10.89 2.73 18.92
N TYR A 229 -9.71 2.48 18.34
CA TYR A 229 -8.96 3.47 17.56
C TYR A 229 -8.58 2.93 16.17
N MET A 230 -7.77 1.87 16.10
CA MET A 230 -7.22 1.39 14.82
C MET A 230 -8.29 0.81 13.88
N LYS A 231 -9.15 -0.11 14.34
CA LYS A 231 -10.26 -0.64 13.51
C LYS A 231 -11.22 0.48 13.03
N PRO A 232 -11.62 1.45 13.87
CA PRO A 232 -12.33 2.66 13.42
C PRO A 232 -11.56 3.50 12.38
N GLN A 233 -10.28 3.82 12.58
CA GLN A 233 -9.48 4.55 11.58
C GLN A 233 -9.42 3.81 10.23
N LEU A 234 -9.23 2.49 10.25
CA LEU A 234 -9.24 1.68 9.03
C LEU A 234 -10.62 1.64 8.37
N LYS A 235 -11.70 1.72 9.15
CA LYS A 235 -13.05 1.86 8.62
C LYS A 235 -13.26 3.22 7.94
N GLU A 236 -12.82 4.32 8.55
CA GLU A 236 -12.83 5.66 7.91
C GLU A 236 -12.05 5.63 6.58
N LEU A 237 -10.84 5.06 6.59
CA LEU A 237 -9.98 4.99 5.42
C LEU A 237 -10.61 4.18 4.27
N VAL A 238 -11.28 3.07 4.58
CA VAL A 238 -11.96 2.23 3.58
C VAL A 238 -13.24 2.89 3.05
N GLU A 239 -14.11 3.39 3.93
CA GLU A 239 -15.42 3.93 3.52
C GLU A 239 -15.34 5.32 2.85
N LYS A 240 -14.36 6.15 3.21
CA LYS A 240 -14.25 7.53 2.70
C LYS A 240 -13.45 7.66 1.39
N TYR A 241 -12.38 6.88 1.21
CA TYR A 241 -11.45 7.04 0.07
C TYR A 241 -11.37 5.84 -0.89
N ASP A 242 -12.04 4.73 -0.59
CA ASP A 242 -12.09 3.51 -1.41
C ASP A 242 -10.70 2.95 -1.85
N PRO A 243 -9.67 2.86 -0.98
CA PRO A 243 -8.34 2.37 -1.34
C PRO A 243 -8.36 0.93 -1.88
N ALA A 244 -7.50 0.63 -2.86
CA ALA A 244 -7.42 -0.69 -3.47
C ALA A 244 -6.48 -1.67 -2.74
N VAL A 245 -5.45 -1.14 -2.07
CA VAL A 245 -4.55 -1.90 -1.19
C VAL A 245 -4.47 -1.22 0.18
N LEU A 246 -4.49 -2.01 1.26
CA LEU A 246 -4.05 -1.62 2.59
C LEU A 246 -2.73 -2.35 2.94
N TRP A 247 -1.66 -1.57 3.09
CA TRP A 247 -0.30 -2.03 3.35
C TRP A 247 0.02 -1.84 4.84
N PHE A 248 -0.10 -2.90 5.63
CA PHE A 248 0.15 -2.85 7.07
C PHE A 248 1.63 -2.93 7.40
N ASP A 249 2.01 -2.46 8.59
CA ASP A 249 3.40 -2.44 9.05
C ASP A 249 3.48 -2.15 10.56
N GLY A 250 4.62 -2.44 11.20
CA GLY A 250 4.73 -2.41 12.66
C GLY A 250 4.20 -3.68 13.32
N GLU A 251 4.03 -4.75 12.54
CA GLU A 251 3.45 -6.02 12.96
C GLU A 251 4.30 -6.79 13.96
N TRP A 252 5.58 -6.44 14.08
CA TRP A 252 6.57 -7.13 14.91
C TRP A 252 6.37 -6.93 16.42
N ILE A 253 5.67 -5.88 16.87
CA ILE A 253 5.48 -5.54 18.28
C ILE A 253 4.93 -6.72 19.14
N PRO A 254 5.35 -6.85 20.40
CA PRO A 254 5.01 -8.02 21.22
C PRO A 254 3.52 -8.12 21.58
N GLU A 255 2.75 -7.03 21.54
CA GLU A 255 1.30 -7.04 21.82
C GLU A 255 0.43 -7.47 20.63
N TRP A 256 0.97 -7.44 19.40
CA TRP A 256 0.24 -7.90 18.20
C TRP A 256 0.35 -9.42 18.06
N THR A 257 -0.74 -10.08 17.68
CA THR A 257 -0.80 -11.55 17.60
C THR A 257 -1.38 -12.02 16.27
N GLU A 258 -1.02 -13.22 15.81
CA GLU A 258 -1.55 -13.77 14.55
C GLU A 258 -3.09 -13.89 14.54
N PRO A 259 -3.79 -14.28 15.63
CA PRO A 259 -5.24 -14.24 15.68
C PRO A 259 -5.82 -12.84 15.40
N GLN A 260 -5.26 -11.78 15.99
CA GLN A 260 -5.68 -10.40 15.70
C GLN A 260 -5.37 -9.99 14.25
N GLY A 261 -4.26 -10.48 13.67
CA GLY A 261 -3.94 -10.25 12.27
C GLY A 261 -4.90 -10.93 11.29
N LYS A 262 -5.27 -12.19 11.56
CA LYS A 262 -6.31 -12.93 10.81
C LYS A 262 -7.69 -12.27 10.98
N GLU A 263 -8.01 -11.79 12.18
CA GLU A 263 -9.25 -11.06 12.43
C GLU A 263 -9.27 -9.69 11.72
N LEU A 264 -8.17 -8.94 11.74
CA LEU A 264 -8.07 -7.63 11.08
C LEU A 264 -8.16 -7.75 9.56
N TYR A 265 -7.49 -8.76 8.97
CA TYR A 265 -7.63 -9.10 7.56
C TYR A 265 -9.10 -9.38 7.22
N ASN A 266 -9.79 -10.23 7.98
CA ASN A 266 -11.20 -10.54 7.74
C ASN A 266 -12.11 -9.32 7.97
N PHE A 267 -11.90 -8.49 8.99
CA PHE A 267 -12.63 -7.25 9.21
C PHE A 267 -12.52 -6.31 7.99
N VAL A 268 -11.31 -6.03 7.52
CA VAL A 268 -11.06 -5.15 6.36
C VAL A 268 -11.62 -5.76 5.06
N ARG A 269 -11.49 -7.07 4.85
CA ARG A 269 -12.11 -7.76 3.69
C ARG A 269 -13.65 -7.76 3.75
N ASN A 270 -14.27 -7.76 4.94
CA ASN A 270 -15.73 -7.62 5.07
C ASN A 270 -16.22 -6.18 4.89
N LEU A 271 -15.39 -5.16 5.15
CA LEU A 271 -15.68 -3.76 4.76
C LEU A 271 -15.61 -3.58 3.24
N LYS A 272 -14.57 -4.11 2.59
CA LYS A 272 -14.39 -4.05 1.13
C LYS A 272 -13.90 -5.40 0.57
N PRO A 273 -14.80 -6.25 0.03
CA PRO A 273 -14.43 -7.58 -0.49
C PRO A 273 -13.34 -7.59 -1.56
N THR A 274 -13.19 -6.49 -2.32
CA THR A 274 -12.21 -6.34 -3.40
C THR A 274 -10.84 -5.81 -2.96
N ILE A 275 -10.68 -5.36 -1.72
CA ILE A 275 -9.41 -4.80 -1.24
C ILE A 275 -8.31 -5.87 -1.17
N ILE A 276 -7.07 -5.45 -1.37
CA ILE A 276 -5.86 -6.28 -1.27
C ILE A 276 -5.10 -5.88 0.01
N ILE A 277 -4.54 -6.84 0.72
CA ILE A 277 -3.88 -6.63 2.02
C ILE A 277 -2.50 -7.30 2.01
N ASN A 278 -1.45 -6.65 2.52
CA ASN A 278 -0.12 -7.27 2.58
C ASN A 278 0.00 -8.32 3.71
N ASN A 279 1.03 -9.17 3.67
CA ASN A 279 1.24 -10.20 4.69
C ASN A 279 1.71 -9.69 6.08
N ARG A 280 1.92 -8.38 6.24
CA ARG A 280 2.20 -7.73 7.54
C ARG A 280 0.94 -7.39 8.34
N VAL A 281 -0.25 -7.70 7.82
CA VAL A 281 -1.47 -7.65 8.65
C VAL A 281 -1.37 -8.63 9.84
N GLY A 282 -0.61 -9.73 9.68
CA GLY A 282 -0.30 -10.70 10.74
C GLY A 282 1.20 -10.95 10.93
N LYS A 283 1.52 -11.95 11.76
CA LYS A 283 2.88 -12.45 12.05
C LYS A 283 3.37 -13.48 11.01
N GLY A 284 2.62 -13.74 9.94
CA GLY A 284 2.96 -14.73 8.92
C GLY A 284 4.20 -14.41 8.07
N ARG A 285 4.72 -13.18 8.11
CA ARG A 285 5.88 -12.72 7.33
C ARG A 285 7.22 -13.23 7.88
N LYS A 286 8.04 -13.86 7.02
CA LYS A 286 9.33 -14.44 7.38
C LYS A 286 10.54 -13.60 6.93
N GLY A 287 11.16 -12.90 7.88
CA GLY A 287 12.43 -12.20 7.69
C GLY A 287 12.40 -11.11 6.61
N MET A 288 13.59 -10.67 6.16
CA MET A 288 13.68 -9.59 5.15
C MET A 288 13.20 -10.02 3.76
N GLN A 289 13.34 -11.30 3.40
CA GLN A 289 12.73 -11.90 2.20
C GLN A 289 11.20 -11.80 2.21
N GLY A 290 10.57 -11.61 3.37
CA GLY A 290 9.20 -11.11 3.48
C GLY A 290 8.10 -12.02 2.97
N MET A 291 8.37 -13.27 2.64
CA MET A 291 7.37 -14.26 2.20
C MET A 291 6.63 -14.90 3.39
N ASN A 292 5.52 -15.59 3.14
CA ASN A 292 4.76 -16.26 4.20
C ASN A 292 5.53 -17.48 4.74
N GLU A 293 5.50 -17.70 6.06
CA GLU A 293 6.09 -18.88 6.69
C GLU A 293 5.19 -20.13 6.61
N TYR A 294 3.88 -19.95 6.48
CA TYR A 294 2.86 -21.01 6.44
C TYR A 294 1.72 -20.64 5.49
N GLU A 295 0.98 -21.65 5.02
CA GLU A 295 0.01 -21.51 3.92
C GLU A 295 -1.23 -20.67 4.30
N ASP A 296 -1.71 -20.78 5.54
CA ASP A 296 -2.91 -20.07 6.02
C ASP A 296 -2.61 -18.71 6.72
N ALA A 297 -1.42 -18.15 6.48
CA ALA A 297 -1.04 -16.82 6.94
C ALA A 297 -1.94 -15.73 6.34
N ALA A 298 -2.27 -14.71 7.15
CA ALA A 298 -3.08 -13.58 6.68
C ALA A 298 -2.38 -12.77 5.57
N GLY A 299 -3.17 -12.21 4.66
CA GLY A 299 -2.69 -11.34 3.57
C GLY A 299 -2.64 -11.99 2.19
N ASP A 300 -2.35 -11.15 1.19
CA ASP A 300 -2.47 -11.46 -0.23
C ASP A 300 -1.14 -11.58 -0.97
N PHE A 301 -0.10 -10.89 -0.46
CA PHE A 301 1.21 -10.84 -1.09
C PHE A 301 2.35 -10.69 -0.06
N GLY A 302 3.52 -11.26 -0.39
CA GLY A 302 4.75 -11.13 0.38
C GLY A 302 5.44 -9.77 0.20
N THR A 303 6.20 -9.33 1.20
CA THR A 303 6.83 -7.99 1.25
C THR A 303 8.35 -8.04 1.48
N PRO A 304 9.16 -8.39 0.46
CA PRO A 304 10.63 -8.34 0.56
C PRO A 304 11.09 -6.88 0.62
N GLU A 305 11.58 -6.45 1.78
CA GLU A 305 11.88 -5.04 2.03
C GLU A 305 13.36 -4.74 1.80
N GLN A 306 13.66 -3.76 0.94
CA GLN A 306 15.02 -3.46 0.44
C GLN A 306 15.74 -4.64 -0.26
N GLU A 307 15.09 -5.79 -0.39
CA GLU A 307 15.56 -6.98 -1.07
C GLU A 307 14.78 -7.24 -2.36
N ILE A 308 15.39 -7.95 -3.31
CA ILE A 308 14.70 -8.61 -4.42
C ILE A 308 14.95 -10.11 -4.27
N LEU A 309 13.89 -10.92 -4.36
CA LEU A 309 13.98 -12.38 -4.19
C LEU A 309 15.09 -12.96 -5.09
N SER A 310 15.88 -13.91 -4.58
CA SER A 310 16.96 -14.53 -5.36
C SER A 310 16.44 -15.40 -6.52
N GLY A 311 15.24 -15.96 -6.37
CA GLY A 311 14.50 -16.70 -7.39
C GLY A 311 13.04 -16.24 -7.50
N LYS A 312 12.15 -17.17 -7.89
CA LYS A 312 10.70 -16.95 -7.96
C LYS A 312 10.05 -17.25 -6.59
N SER A 313 8.89 -16.66 -6.33
CA SER A 313 8.09 -16.85 -5.10
C SER A 313 7.25 -18.15 -5.05
N ASN A 314 7.45 -19.06 -6.01
CA ASN A 314 6.70 -20.32 -6.17
C ASN A 314 5.15 -20.20 -6.22
N GLY A 315 4.62 -19.02 -6.54
CA GLY A 315 3.20 -18.79 -6.83
C GLY A 315 2.50 -17.78 -5.92
N LEU A 316 3.06 -17.46 -4.75
CA LEU A 316 2.58 -16.38 -3.89
C LEU A 316 2.93 -15.02 -4.53
N PRO A 317 1.97 -14.11 -4.80
CA PRO A 317 2.29 -12.75 -5.25
C PRO A 317 3.19 -12.02 -4.24
N TRP A 318 3.99 -11.06 -4.70
CA TRP A 318 4.94 -10.34 -3.84
C TRP A 318 5.30 -8.96 -4.41
N GLU A 319 5.69 -8.05 -3.53
CA GLU A 319 6.03 -6.68 -3.85
C GLU A 319 7.26 -6.25 -3.07
N SER A 320 8.36 -5.97 -3.78
CA SER A 320 9.53 -5.38 -3.15
C SER A 320 9.33 -3.88 -2.97
N CYS A 321 9.28 -3.43 -1.73
CA CYS A 321 9.38 -2.02 -1.39
C CYS A 321 10.85 -1.62 -1.25
N MET A 322 11.27 -0.50 -1.85
CA MET A 322 12.64 0.03 -1.71
C MET A 322 12.68 1.56 -1.74
N THR A 323 13.73 2.14 -1.16
CA THR A 323 14.03 3.58 -1.18
C THR A 323 14.89 3.97 -2.38
N MET A 324 14.80 5.22 -2.84
CA MET A 324 15.76 5.77 -3.82
C MET A 324 17.10 6.17 -3.19
N ASN A 325 17.12 6.43 -1.89
CA ASN A 325 18.22 6.88 -1.04
C ASN A 325 18.40 5.88 0.13
N ASP A 326 18.92 6.30 1.29
CA ASP A 326 19.06 5.45 2.48
C ASP A 326 17.83 5.52 3.43
N THR A 327 16.87 6.43 3.22
CA THR A 327 15.67 6.60 4.08
C THR A 327 14.33 6.54 3.35
N TRP A 328 13.25 6.20 4.06
CA TRP A 328 11.88 6.24 3.56
C TRP A 328 11.31 7.66 3.64
N GLY A 329 11.21 8.20 4.86
CA GLY A 329 10.85 9.59 5.12
C GLY A 329 11.99 10.55 4.77
N TYR A 330 11.65 11.83 4.56
CA TYR A 330 12.61 12.86 4.18
C TYR A 330 13.70 13.06 5.24
N ARG A 331 14.97 13.00 4.82
CA ARG A 331 16.16 13.25 5.64
C ARG A 331 17.08 14.21 4.87
N LYS A 332 17.39 15.38 5.46
CA LYS A 332 18.02 16.52 4.76
C LYS A 332 19.49 16.30 4.37
N ASP A 333 20.20 15.47 5.13
CA ASP A 333 21.61 15.12 4.90
C ASP A 333 21.77 13.86 4.03
N ASP A 334 20.72 13.04 3.85
CA ASP A 334 20.78 11.87 2.99
C ASP A 334 20.77 12.28 1.50
N ASN A 335 21.89 12.00 0.86
CA ASN A 335 22.10 12.23 -0.56
C ASN A 335 22.65 10.97 -1.27
N ASN A 336 22.48 9.78 -0.68
CA ASN A 336 22.99 8.52 -1.21
C ASN A 336 22.07 7.92 -2.31
N TRP A 337 21.78 8.74 -3.33
CA TRP A 337 20.77 8.44 -4.33
C TRP A 337 21.20 7.36 -5.33
N LYS A 338 20.54 6.19 -5.27
CA LYS A 338 20.62 5.09 -6.25
C LYS A 338 20.45 5.61 -7.68
N SER A 339 21.13 5.04 -8.67
CA SER A 339 21.08 5.53 -10.06
C SER A 339 19.78 5.13 -10.78
N ALA A 340 19.36 5.91 -11.78
CA ALA A 340 18.24 5.53 -12.64
C ALA A 340 18.48 4.17 -13.35
N GLU A 341 19.75 3.85 -13.67
CA GLU A 341 20.16 2.54 -14.18
C GLU A 341 19.79 1.41 -13.21
N MET A 342 20.19 1.53 -11.93
CA MET A 342 19.89 0.55 -10.89
C MET A 342 18.38 0.39 -10.69
N LEU A 343 17.62 1.47 -10.69
CA LEU A 343 16.18 1.44 -10.49
C LEU A 343 15.45 0.77 -11.69
N VAL A 344 15.91 0.98 -12.93
CA VAL A 344 15.43 0.25 -14.12
C VAL A 344 15.81 -1.24 -14.06
N HIS A 345 17.04 -1.56 -13.63
CA HIS A 345 17.49 -2.96 -13.51
C HIS A 345 16.70 -3.71 -12.43
N ASN A 346 16.40 -3.07 -11.30
CA ASN A 346 15.54 -3.61 -10.25
C ASN A 346 14.14 -3.91 -10.79
N LEU A 347 13.51 -2.96 -11.50
CA LEU A 347 12.17 -3.15 -12.06
C LEU A 347 12.12 -4.34 -13.04
N ALA A 348 13.13 -4.47 -13.91
CA ALA A 348 13.22 -5.58 -14.87
C ALA A 348 13.47 -6.94 -14.19
N ASP A 349 14.30 -6.99 -13.15
CA ASP A 349 14.57 -8.20 -12.37
C ASP A 349 13.35 -8.65 -11.54
N ILE A 350 12.64 -7.70 -10.93
CA ILE A 350 11.38 -7.94 -10.19
C ILE A 350 10.28 -8.45 -11.12
N ALA A 351 10.05 -7.78 -12.26
CA ALA A 351 9.03 -8.19 -13.24
C ALA A 351 9.31 -9.58 -13.82
N ALA A 352 10.57 -9.89 -14.16
CA ALA A 352 10.97 -11.21 -14.64
C ALA A 352 10.73 -12.32 -13.60
N LYS A 353 10.87 -12.02 -12.30
CA LYS A 353 10.54 -12.93 -11.19
C LYS A 353 9.06 -12.91 -10.78
N GLY A 354 8.23 -12.11 -11.46
CA GLY A 354 6.77 -12.05 -11.31
C GLY A 354 6.24 -11.19 -10.16
N GLY A 355 7.09 -10.36 -9.54
CA GLY A 355 6.71 -9.46 -8.46
C GLY A 355 6.29 -8.06 -8.93
N ASN A 356 5.98 -7.21 -7.96
CA ASN A 356 5.77 -5.77 -8.14
C ASN A 356 6.91 -4.97 -7.49
N TYR A 357 7.19 -3.77 -8.01
CA TYR A 357 8.15 -2.84 -7.44
C TYR A 357 7.44 -1.60 -6.87
N LEU A 358 7.55 -1.40 -5.56
CA LEU A 358 6.98 -0.25 -4.86
C LEU A 358 8.10 0.71 -4.43
N LEU A 359 8.35 1.72 -5.27
CA LEU A 359 9.52 2.59 -5.16
C LEU A 359 9.18 3.89 -4.41
N ASN A 360 9.90 4.15 -3.33
CA ASN A 360 9.58 5.22 -2.38
C ASN A 360 10.13 6.60 -2.73
N VAL A 361 9.31 7.63 -2.46
CA VAL A 361 9.73 9.03 -2.27
C VAL A 361 9.39 9.51 -0.85
N GLY A 362 10.27 10.33 -0.27
CA GLY A 362 10.03 11.04 1.00
C GLY A 362 9.89 12.55 0.77
N PRO A 363 8.66 13.11 0.76
CA PRO A 363 8.42 14.54 0.53
C PRO A 363 8.90 15.43 1.69
N THR A 364 9.27 16.67 1.40
CA THR A 364 9.69 17.66 2.41
C THR A 364 8.52 18.12 3.28
N ALA A 365 8.78 18.81 4.40
CA ALA A 365 7.74 19.39 5.25
C ALA A 365 6.78 20.34 4.52
N GLU A 366 7.24 20.97 3.44
CA GLU A 366 6.45 21.87 2.59
C GLU A 366 5.53 21.14 1.61
N GLY A 367 5.74 19.84 1.37
CA GLY A 367 5.00 19.01 0.41
C GLY A 367 5.67 18.82 -0.95
N GLU A 368 6.94 19.20 -1.12
CA GLU A 368 7.70 18.95 -2.36
C GLU A 368 8.28 17.52 -2.38
N ILE A 369 8.07 16.78 -3.47
CA ILE A 369 8.86 15.57 -3.73
C ILE A 369 10.29 16.00 -4.09
N PRO A 370 11.35 15.46 -3.45
CA PRO A 370 12.72 15.88 -3.72
C PRO A 370 13.09 15.75 -5.20
N LYS A 371 13.67 16.82 -5.76
CA LYS A 371 14.09 16.88 -7.16
C LYS A 371 14.90 15.66 -7.63
N PRO A 372 15.87 15.11 -6.87
CA PRO A 372 16.59 13.89 -7.28
C PRO A 372 15.69 12.69 -7.53
N SER A 373 14.58 12.56 -6.80
CA SER A 373 13.55 11.53 -7.02
C SER A 373 12.77 11.79 -8.30
N VAL A 374 12.32 13.03 -8.53
CA VAL A 374 11.58 13.42 -9.75
C VAL A 374 12.41 13.17 -11.01
N GLU A 375 13.71 13.49 -10.97
CA GLU A 375 14.64 13.24 -12.07
C GLU A 375 14.74 11.73 -12.40
N ARG A 376 14.92 10.87 -11.38
CA ARG A 376 15.00 9.41 -11.55
C ARG A 376 13.71 8.81 -12.08
N LEU A 377 12.58 9.25 -11.53
CA LEU A 377 11.25 8.84 -11.97
C LEU A 377 10.99 9.23 -13.43
N ALA A 378 11.38 10.43 -13.85
CA ALA A 378 11.27 10.85 -15.25
C ALA A 378 12.21 10.08 -16.19
N GLU A 379 13.36 9.58 -15.71
CA GLU A 379 14.23 8.69 -16.48
C GLU A 379 13.70 7.26 -16.59
N MET A 380 13.12 6.71 -15.52
CA MET A 380 12.39 5.43 -15.56
C MET A 380 11.17 5.51 -16.49
N GLY A 381 10.41 6.61 -16.44
CA GLY A 381 9.28 6.87 -17.32
C GLY A 381 9.65 6.85 -18.80
N LYS A 382 10.75 7.52 -19.18
CA LYS A 382 11.29 7.47 -20.57
C LYS A 382 11.69 6.05 -21.00
N TRP A 383 12.21 5.23 -20.08
CA TRP A 383 12.50 3.83 -20.38
C TRP A 383 11.22 2.99 -20.56
N LEU A 384 10.21 3.20 -19.71
CA LEU A 384 8.92 2.50 -19.75
C LEU A 384 8.04 2.91 -20.93
N GLN A 385 8.17 4.13 -21.46
CA GLN A 385 7.53 4.55 -22.71
C GLN A 385 7.96 3.70 -23.91
N VAL A 386 9.18 3.14 -23.88
CA VAL A 386 9.71 2.24 -24.91
C VAL A 386 9.50 0.76 -24.55
N ASN A 387 9.74 0.39 -23.28
CA ASN A 387 9.86 -1.01 -22.86
C ASN A 387 8.66 -1.54 -22.05
N GLY A 388 7.62 -0.73 -21.81
CA GLY A 388 6.52 -1.05 -20.88
C GLY A 388 5.74 -2.32 -21.21
N GLU A 389 5.63 -2.70 -22.48
CA GLU A 389 4.98 -3.96 -22.91
C GLU A 389 5.68 -5.22 -22.37
N ALA A 390 6.96 -5.11 -22.01
CA ALA A 390 7.75 -6.17 -21.39
C ALA A 390 7.71 -6.15 -19.85
N ILE A 391 6.94 -5.24 -19.25
CA ILE A 391 6.77 -5.11 -17.81
C ILE A 391 5.29 -5.35 -17.44
N TYR A 392 4.38 -4.47 -17.86
CA TYR A 392 2.97 -4.52 -17.47
C TYR A 392 2.24 -5.75 -18.03
N ALA A 393 1.35 -6.34 -17.23
CA ALA A 393 0.59 -7.56 -17.57
C ALA A 393 1.43 -8.78 -18.00
N THR A 394 2.75 -8.77 -17.77
CA THR A 394 3.62 -9.88 -18.13
C THR A 394 3.69 -10.99 -17.08
N LYS A 395 4.06 -12.19 -17.54
CA LYS A 395 4.23 -13.42 -16.74
C LYS A 395 5.72 -13.78 -16.60
N SER A 396 6.04 -14.46 -15.50
CA SER A 396 7.39 -14.94 -15.19
C SER A 396 7.62 -16.35 -15.75
N LEU A 397 8.56 -16.46 -16.69
CA LEU A 397 9.05 -17.72 -17.27
C LEU A 397 9.80 -18.56 -16.21
N ASN A 398 10.04 -19.85 -16.46
CA ASN A 398 10.76 -20.70 -15.49
C ASN A 398 12.23 -20.30 -15.44
N ASN A 399 12.88 -20.25 -16.60
CA ASN A 399 14.19 -19.64 -16.80
C ASN A 399 14.07 -18.12 -16.96
N PHE A 400 13.68 -17.41 -15.90
CA PHE A 400 13.46 -15.95 -15.89
C PHE A 400 14.72 -15.09 -16.16
N LYS A 401 15.92 -15.67 -16.24
CA LYS A 401 17.17 -14.95 -16.55
C LYS A 401 18.16 -15.80 -17.35
N GLU A 402 19.08 -15.12 -18.05
CA GLU A 402 20.30 -15.73 -18.59
C GLU A 402 21.54 -14.94 -18.11
N GLY A 403 22.42 -15.64 -17.40
CA GLY A 403 23.56 -15.03 -16.70
C GLY A 403 23.11 -13.94 -15.71
N GLU A 404 23.86 -12.85 -15.66
CA GLU A 404 23.51 -11.67 -14.85
C GLU A 404 22.89 -10.53 -15.66
N THR A 405 23.05 -10.51 -16.99
CA THR A 405 22.65 -9.37 -17.83
C THR A 405 21.33 -9.54 -18.58
N ILE A 406 20.77 -10.74 -18.72
CA ILE A 406 19.48 -10.94 -19.41
C ILE A 406 18.39 -11.25 -18.37
N ARG A 407 17.20 -10.69 -18.59
CA ARG A 407 15.95 -11.01 -17.87
C ARG A 407 14.85 -11.32 -18.87
N TYR A 408 13.91 -12.16 -18.47
CA TYR A 408 12.83 -12.61 -19.35
C TYR A 408 11.45 -12.44 -18.72
N THR A 409 10.54 -11.86 -19.49
CA THR A 409 9.10 -11.80 -19.22
C THR A 409 8.34 -12.31 -20.43
N GLN A 410 7.12 -12.79 -20.24
CA GLN A 410 6.23 -13.29 -21.31
C GLN A 410 4.96 -12.46 -21.37
N SER A 411 4.40 -12.23 -22.57
CA SER A 411 3.09 -11.60 -22.73
C SER A 411 1.95 -12.39 -22.06
N ALA A 412 0.85 -11.72 -21.73
CA ALA A 412 -0.28 -12.33 -21.03
C ALA A 412 -0.90 -13.53 -21.77
N ASP A 413 -0.92 -13.49 -23.09
CA ASP A 413 -1.37 -14.56 -24.01
C ASP A 413 -0.35 -15.68 -24.23
N GLY A 414 0.91 -15.49 -23.82
CA GLY A 414 2.01 -16.42 -24.04
C GLY A 414 2.72 -16.32 -25.40
N GLN A 415 2.25 -15.48 -26.33
CA GLN A 415 2.76 -15.41 -27.71
C GLN A 415 4.18 -14.86 -27.83
N TYR A 416 4.54 -13.90 -26.97
CA TYR A 416 5.82 -13.19 -27.03
C TYR A 416 6.65 -13.42 -25.76
N VAL A 417 7.94 -13.68 -25.96
CA VAL A 417 8.95 -13.54 -24.92
C VAL A 417 9.71 -12.23 -25.13
N TYR A 418 9.94 -11.49 -24.05
CA TYR A 418 10.75 -10.30 -24.03
C TYR A 418 12.10 -10.61 -23.38
N ALA A 419 13.19 -10.54 -24.16
CA ALA A 419 14.54 -10.60 -23.63
C ALA A 419 14.98 -9.17 -23.26
N ILE A 420 14.99 -8.83 -21.97
CA ILE A 420 15.43 -7.54 -21.45
C ILE A 420 16.93 -7.64 -21.13
N SER A 421 17.77 -7.00 -21.93
CA SER A 421 19.21 -6.91 -21.66
C SER A 421 19.54 -5.68 -20.82
N LEU A 422 20.05 -5.90 -19.61
CA LEU A 422 20.44 -4.87 -18.64
C LEU A 422 21.73 -4.11 -19.05
N LYS A 423 22.36 -4.47 -20.18
CA LYS A 423 23.54 -3.77 -20.74
C LYS A 423 23.47 -3.75 -22.27
N TRP A 424 24.26 -2.88 -22.90
CA TRP A 424 24.41 -2.91 -24.35
C TRP A 424 25.13 -4.19 -24.79
N VAL A 425 24.54 -4.91 -25.75
CA VAL A 425 24.98 -6.24 -26.19
C VAL A 425 26.08 -6.20 -27.25
N GLY A 426 26.42 -5.02 -27.77
CA GLY A 426 27.35 -4.87 -28.88
C GLY A 426 26.74 -5.32 -30.21
N ASN A 427 27.49 -6.07 -31.01
CA ASN A 427 27.10 -6.45 -32.38
C ASN A 427 26.06 -7.59 -32.46
N GLN A 428 25.90 -8.40 -31.41
CA GLN A 428 25.00 -9.55 -31.41
C GLN A 428 24.53 -9.91 -29.99
N LEU A 429 23.29 -10.35 -29.87
CA LEU A 429 22.75 -10.99 -28.66
C LEU A 429 22.60 -12.50 -28.91
N ASN A 430 22.98 -13.32 -27.93
CA ASN A 430 22.85 -14.78 -27.99
C ASN A 430 22.01 -15.24 -26.78
N LEU A 431 20.94 -15.98 -27.05
CA LEU A 431 19.94 -16.44 -26.08
C LEU A 431 19.80 -17.97 -26.18
N LYS A 432 19.98 -18.70 -25.08
CA LYS A 432 19.98 -20.18 -25.08
C LYS A 432 18.63 -20.79 -24.72
N ASN A 433 17.84 -20.07 -23.91
CA ASN A 433 16.64 -20.59 -23.27
C ASN A 433 15.34 -20.26 -24.04
N ILE A 434 15.44 -19.63 -25.22
CA ILE A 434 14.29 -19.22 -26.04
C ILE A 434 14.29 -19.97 -27.37
N THR A 435 13.13 -20.50 -27.75
CA THR A 435 12.87 -21.04 -29.09
C THR A 435 12.02 -20.03 -29.87
N PRO A 436 12.58 -19.32 -30.86
CA PRO A 436 11.78 -18.44 -31.73
C PRO A 436 10.87 -19.29 -32.63
N LYS A 437 9.70 -18.74 -32.95
CA LYS A 437 8.80 -19.33 -33.95
C LYS A 437 9.41 -19.16 -35.34
N GLU A 438 9.33 -20.21 -36.16
CA GLU A 438 9.86 -20.19 -37.53
C GLU A 438 9.22 -19.07 -38.36
N GLY A 439 10.05 -18.33 -39.11
CA GLY A 439 9.61 -17.20 -39.94
C GLY A 439 9.17 -15.93 -39.20
N SER A 440 9.27 -15.88 -37.86
CA SER A 440 8.85 -14.71 -37.07
C SER A 440 9.79 -13.49 -37.20
N GLU A 441 9.23 -12.30 -37.00
CA GLU A 441 10.01 -11.09 -36.81
C GLU A 441 10.46 -10.95 -35.36
N ILE A 442 11.74 -10.64 -35.15
CA ILE A 442 12.28 -10.21 -33.85
C ILE A 442 12.56 -8.71 -33.93
N LYS A 443 12.16 -7.95 -32.90
CA LYS A 443 12.32 -6.48 -32.87
C LYS A 443 12.92 -6.02 -31.54
N MET A 444 13.80 -5.03 -31.60
CA MET A 444 14.14 -4.24 -30.40
C MET A 444 12.99 -3.24 -30.18
N LEU A 445 12.48 -3.13 -28.95
CA LEU A 445 11.41 -2.18 -28.66
C LEU A 445 11.91 -0.74 -28.90
N GLY A 446 11.11 0.06 -29.62
CA GLY A 446 11.51 1.38 -30.12
C GLY A 446 12.34 1.38 -31.41
N VAL A 447 12.51 0.22 -32.08
CA VAL A 447 13.13 0.12 -33.42
C VAL A 447 12.15 -0.55 -34.38
N ASP A 448 11.70 0.18 -35.40
CA ASP A 448 10.66 -0.29 -36.34
C ASP A 448 11.13 -1.45 -37.23
N THR A 449 12.42 -1.47 -37.57
CA THR A 449 13.03 -2.45 -38.48
C THR A 449 13.21 -3.81 -37.78
N PRO A 450 12.69 -4.92 -38.35
CA PRO A 450 12.99 -6.26 -37.88
C PRO A 450 14.49 -6.54 -37.84
N LEU A 451 14.96 -7.15 -36.76
CA LEU A 451 16.34 -7.57 -36.59
C LEU A 451 16.59 -8.88 -37.35
N LYS A 452 17.78 -9.02 -37.93
CA LYS A 452 18.22 -10.29 -38.48
C LYS A 452 18.52 -11.25 -37.33
N TRP A 453 18.14 -12.51 -37.49
CA TRP A 453 18.42 -13.55 -36.52
C TRP A 453 18.66 -14.90 -37.18
N THR A 454 19.31 -15.79 -36.45
CA THR A 454 19.47 -17.21 -36.77
C THR A 454 19.21 -18.05 -35.53
N TYR A 455 18.76 -19.28 -35.70
CA TYR A 455 18.53 -20.22 -34.61
C TYR A 455 19.16 -21.57 -34.92
N ASP A 456 19.86 -22.11 -33.93
CA ASP A 456 20.48 -23.43 -33.94
C ASP A 456 20.09 -24.13 -32.63
N ALA A 457 19.48 -25.32 -32.70
CA ALA A 457 18.93 -26.00 -31.53
C ALA A 457 19.97 -26.29 -30.43
N THR A 458 21.26 -26.30 -30.75
CA THR A 458 22.38 -26.50 -29.81
C THR A 458 22.93 -25.16 -29.29
N LYS A 459 23.08 -24.16 -30.16
CA LYS A 459 23.72 -22.87 -29.81
C LYS A 459 22.75 -21.84 -29.23
N GLY A 460 21.47 -21.95 -29.57
CA GLY A 460 20.41 -21.00 -29.25
C GLY A 460 20.07 -20.05 -30.40
N LEU A 461 19.42 -18.94 -30.03
CA LEU A 461 19.02 -17.83 -30.90
C LEU A 461 20.10 -16.75 -30.89
N THR A 462 20.66 -16.43 -32.07
CA THR A 462 21.57 -15.30 -32.28
C THR A 462 20.84 -14.19 -33.03
N ILE A 463 20.80 -12.99 -32.46
CA ILE A 463 20.19 -11.79 -33.04
C ILE A 463 21.32 -10.81 -33.41
N GLU A 464 21.40 -10.39 -34.68
CA GLU A 464 22.34 -9.36 -35.14
C GLU A 464 21.84 -7.96 -34.75
N ILE A 465 22.74 -7.10 -34.31
CA ILE A 465 22.42 -5.70 -33.97
C ILE A 465 22.92 -4.76 -35.07
N PRO A 466 22.03 -3.97 -35.70
CA PRO A 466 22.39 -2.96 -36.68
C PRO A 466 23.55 -2.03 -36.26
N LYS A 467 24.37 -1.63 -37.24
CA LYS A 467 25.61 -0.86 -37.03
C LYS A 467 25.36 0.56 -36.54
N ASP A 468 24.22 1.14 -36.88
CA ASP A 468 23.80 2.48 -36.47
C ASP A 468 23.43 2.53 -34.98
N LEU A 469 22.73 1.52 -34.46
CA LEU A 469 22.37 1.39 -33.03
C LEU A 469 23.60 1.26 -32.10
N GLN A 470 24.79 0.97 -32.64
CA GLN A 470 26.02 0.97 -31.85
C GLN A 470 26.34 2.36 -31.28
N ALA A 471 25.94 3.44 -31.96
CA ALA A 471 26.02 4.79 -31.43
C ALA A 471 24.90 5.02 -30.38
N GLU A 472 25.25 5.46 -29.17
CA GLU A 472 24.27 5.64 -28.08
C GLU A 472 23.12 6.59 -28.47
N ALA A 473 23.42 7.67 -29.19
CA ALA A 473 22.43 8.63 -29.69
C ALA A 473 21.50 8.09 -30.80
N LYS A 474 21.61 6.80 -31.16
CA LYS A 474 20.70 6.08 -32.05
C LYS A 474 19.91 4.97 -31.37
N ARG A 475 20.19 4.67 -30.09
CA ARG A 475 19.44 3.66 -29.32
C ARG A 475 18.09 4.24 -28.89
N PRO A 476 17.03 3.42 -28.83
CA PRO A 476 15.69 3.91 -28.50
C PRO A 476 15.54 4.35 -27.04
N CYS A 477 16.36 3.81 -26.14
CA CYS A 477 16.32 4.06 -24.70
C CYS A 477 17.71 3.90 -24.06
N LYS A 478 17.80 4.14 -22.75
CA LYS A 478 19.00 3.93 -21.92
C LYS A 478 18.80 2.76 -20.95
N TYR A 479 19.87 2.38 -20.25
CA TYR A 479 19.91 1.44 -19.11
C TYR A 479 19.58 -0.04 -19.40
N ALA A 480 18.49 -0.34 -20.09
CA ALA A 480 18.18 -1.68 -20.55
C ALA A 480 17.52 -1.66 -21.94
N TYR A 481 17.67 -2.74 -22.70
CA TYR A 481 17.26 -2.84 -24.10
C TYR A 481 16.47 -4.14 -24.29
N THR A 482 15.21 -4.02 -24.73
CA THR A 482 14.30 -5.17 -24.83
C THR A 482 14.15 -5.67 -26.24
N PHE A 483 14.20 -7.00 -26.42
CA PHE A 483 13.97 -7.70 -27.67
C PHE A 483 12.67 -8.50 -27.57
N LYS A 484 11.67 -8.14 -28.38
CA LYS A 484 10.40 -8.88 -28.51
C LYS A 484 10.56 -10.01 -29.53
N ILE A 485 10.27 -11.23 -29.10
CA ILE A 485 10.46 -12.47 -29.85
C ILE A 485 9.13 -13.23 -29.85
N GLU A 486 8.55 -13.52 -31.02
CA GLU A 486 7.44 -14.47 -31.09
C GLU A 486 8.01 -15.89 -30.94
N GLY A 487 7.56 -16.64 -29.92
CA GLY A 487 8.17 -17.92 -29.56
C GLY A 487 7.92 -18.30 -28.11
N THR A 488 8.61 -19.34 -27.64
CA THR A 488 8.41 -19.91 -26.30
C THR A 488 9.72 -20.02 -25.54
N GLU A 489 9.60 -20.26 -24.23
CA GLU A 489 10.67 -20.88 -23.47
C GLU A 489 11.08 -22.22 -24.13
N LYS A 490 12.35 -22.56 -24.04
CA LYS A 490 12.90 -23.87 -24.39
C LYS A 490 12.65 -24.83 -23.23
N GLN A 491 12.07 -25.99 -23.54
CA GLN A 491 11.83 -27.09 -22.60
C GLN A 491 13.12 -27.88 -22.32
#